data_AF-A0A2S5MEH8-F1
#
_entry.id   AF-A0A2S5MEH8-F1
#
_cell.length_a   1.000
_cell.length_b   1.000
_cell.length_c   1.000
_cell.angle_alpha   90.00
_cell.angle_beta   90.00
_cell.angle_gamma   90.00
#
_symmetry.space_group_name_H-M   'P 1'
#
loop_
_entity.id
_entity.type
_entity.pdbx_description
1 polymer ?
#
loop_
_entity_poly.entity_id
_entity_poly.type
_entity_poly.pdbx_seq_one_letter_code
_entity_poly.pdbx_strand_id
1 'polypeptide(L)'
;MSDSSARLNLGVLEKPVNHTMQFLKFAVLAVSVAAAVPTAQNLYYSWKHDVPFSEVSHRLDQYDLWMKNLDCKIDYRALSTAGGTKVDVGSCAKTGDIAIKVSGPNGKATYEWIAYNNLQKPTSRTAGVMGLFVTAALAEQAAPQSTVSNADVSQRVAQAGMEVVCEAKVKDQILRIVKDGGKCFRELVSPFKGSIDSREEVPCTTQCTPAG
;
A
#
# COMPACT_ATOMS: atom_id res chain seq x y z
N MET A 1 -68.77 2.02 55.73
CA MET A 1 -67.87 1.67 56.86
C MET A 1 -66.94 0.59 56.31
N SER A 2 -65.74 0.97 55.86
CA SER A 2 -64.46 0.79 56.59
C SER A 2 -64.06 -0.70 56.55
N ASP A 3 -62.91 -1.15 56.06
CA ASP A 3 -61.63 -0.51 55.72
C ASP A 3 -60.72 -1.52 54.98
N SER A 4 -59.54 -1.04 54.57
CA SER A 4 -58.28 -1.78 54.36
C SER A 4 -57.92 -2.33 52.96
N SER A 5 -57.46 -1.40 52.13
CA SER A 5 -56.04 -1.23 51.74
C SER A 5 -55.16 -2.45 51.40
N ALA A 6 -54.84 -2.52 50.11
CA ALA A 6 -53.61 -2.96 49.44
C ALA A 6 -52.37 -3.30 50.29
N ARG A 7 -51.74 -4.45 49.98
CA ARG A 7 -50.27 -4.60 49.82
C ARG A 7 -49.96 -5.70 48.79
N LEU A 8 -49.74 -5.31 47.53
CA LEU A 8 -49.00 -6.13 46.57
C LEU A 8 -47.53 -6.07 46.97
N ASN A 9 -47.02 -7.16 47.55
CA ASN A 9 -45.58 -7.36 47.72
C ASN A 9 -44.96 -7.56 46.33
N LEU A 10 -44.52 -6.47 45.70
CA LEU A 10 -43.49 -6.53 44.67
C LEU A 10 -42.17 -6.84 45.38
N GLY A 11 -41.94 -8.12 45.67
CA GLY A 11 -40.60 -8.61 45.97
C GLY A 11 -39.76 -8.36 44.72
N VAL A 12 -38.97 -7.30 44.76
CA VAL A 12 -37.85 -7.11 43.83
C VAL A 12 -37.01 -8.37 43.96
N LEU A 13 -37.05 -9.21 42.93
CA LEU A 13 -36.23 -10.41 42.84
C LEU A 13 -34.81 -9.95 42.55
N GLU A 14 -34.11 -9.43 43.57
CA GLU A 14 -32.69 -9.13 43.53
C GLU A 14 -31.95 -10.45 43.38
N LYS A 15 -31.73 -10.88 42.13
CA LYS A 15 -30.84 -12.01 41.83
C LYS A 15 -29.47 -11.65 42.40
N PRO A 16 -28.82 -12.53 43.20
CA PRO A 16 -27.47 -12.28 43.65
C PRO A 16 -26.60 -12.05 42.43
N VAL A 17 -25.92 -10.90 42.40
CA VAL A 17 -24.98 -10.57 41.33
C VAL A 17 -23.89 -11.63 41.36
N ASN A 18 -23.95 -12.54 40.40
CA ASN A 18 -22.87 -13.49 40.17
C ASN A 18 -21.72 -12.72 39.53
N HIS A 19 -20.82 -12.21 40.37
CA HIS A 19 -19.66 -11.42 39.95
C HIS A 19 -18.84 -12.16 38.89
N THR A 20 -18.67 -13.49 39.02
CA THR A 20 -17.98 -14.32 38.03
C THR A 20 -18.67 -14.27 36.66
N MET A 21 -19.99 -14.35 36.63
CA MET A 21 -20.78 -14.21 35.40
C MET A 21 -20.70 -12.80 34.82
N GLN A 22 -20.63 -11.75 35.65
CA GLN A 22 -20.44 -10.38 35.17
C GLN A 22 -19.03 -10.17 34.57
N PHE A 23 -17.98 -10.64 35.23
CA PHE A 23 -16.61 -10.61 34.70
C PHE A 23 -16.51 -11.36 33.37
N LEU A 24 -17.12 -12.55 33.26
CA LEU A 24 -17.18 -13.29 32.00
C LEU A 24 -17.85 -12.49 30.88
N LYS A 25 -18.99 -11.83 31.17
CA LYS A 25 -19.68 -10.98 30.19
C LYS A 25 -18.81 -9.80 29.74
N PHE A 26 -18.14 -9.12 30.67
CA PHE A 26 -17.23 -8.02 30.32
C PHE A 26 -16.02 -8.51 29.52
N ALA A 27 -15.44 -9.66 29.87
CA ALA A 27 -14.33 -10.24 29.12
C ALA A 27 -14.73 -10.58 27.67
N VAL A 28 -15.89 -11.20 27.47
CA VAL A 28 -16.41 -11.51 26.12
C VAL A 28 -16.68 -10.24 25.32
N LEU A 29 -17.23 -9.20 25.96
CA LEU A 29 -17.47 -7.91 25.31
C LEU A 29 -16.15 -7.21 24.94
N ALA A 30 -15.16 -7.23 25.83
CA ALA A 30 -13.84 -6.65 25.59
C ALA A 30 -13.13 -7.35 24.42
N VAL A 31 -13.16 -8.69 24.38
CA VAL A 31 -12.58 -9.47 23.27
C VAL A 31 -13.30 -9.16 21.95
N SER A 32 -14.63 -9.05 21.96
CA SER A 32 -15.42 -8.70 20.77
C SER A 32 -15.06 -7.32 20.23
N VAL A 33 -14.93 -6.31 21.10
CA VAL A 33 -14.52 -4.96 20.71
C VAL A 33 -13.09 -4.97 20.18
N ALA A 34 -12.16 -5.62 20.87
CA ALA A 34 -10.77 -5.72 20.44
C ALA A 34 -10.63 -6.39 19.06
N ALA A 35 -11.43 -7.43 18.79
CA ALA A 35 -11.44 -8.11 17.50
C ALA A 35 -11.99 -7.23 16.34
N ALA A 36 -12.83 -6.23 16.65
CA ALA A 36 -13.38 -5.32 15.65
C ALA A 36 -12.46 -4.13 15.32
N VAL A 37 -11.43 -3.86 16.12
CA VAL A 37 -10.52 -2.71 15.94
C VAL A 37 -9.84 -2.71 14.56
N PRO A 38 -9.24 -3.81 14.06
CA PRO A 38 -8.58 -3.79 12.75
C PRO A 38 -9.54 -3.50 11.60
N THR A 39 -10.78 -4.01 11.69
CA THR A 39 -11.83 -3.77 10.69
C THR A 39 -12.22 -2.30 10.66
N ALA A 40 -12.41 -1.67 11.84
CA ALA A 40 -12.73 -0.25 11.92
C ALA A 40 -11.58 0.62 11.40
N GLN A 41 -10.33 0.28 11.72
CA GLN A 41 -9.15 0.97 11.19
C GLN A 41 -9.07 0.85 9.67
N ASN A 42 -9.22 -0.36 9.12
CA ASN A 42 -9.17 -0.57 7.67
C ASN A 42 -10.30 0.17 6.95
N LEU A 43 -11.50 0.22 7.55
CA LEU A 43 -12.62 0.96 6.99
C LEU A 43 -12.32 2.46 6.95
N TYR A 44 -11.73 3.00 8.03
CA TYR A 44 -11.30 4.39 8.09
C TYR A 44 -10.27 4.71 6.99
N TYR A 45 -9.24 3.88 6.81
CA TYR A 45 -8.22 4.12 5.78
C TYR A 45 -8.77 3.94 4.36
N SER A 46 -9.63 2.94 4.14
CA SER A 46 -10.33 2.74 2.86
C SER A 46 -11.11 4.00 2.46
N TRP A 47 -11.89 4.55 3.40
CA TRP A 47 -12.67 5.77 3.18
C TRP A 47 -11.78 7.01 2.99
N LYS A 48 -10.79 7.21 3.85
CA LYS A 48 -9.92 8.41 3.82
C LYS A 48 -9.05 8.48 2.56
N HIS A 49 -8.54 7.34 2.11
CA HIS A 49 -7.59 7.28 1.00
C HIS A 49 -8.22 6.84 -0.32
N ASP A 50 -9.52 6.56 -0.35
CA ASP A 50 -10.23 6.09 -1.55
C ASP A 50 -9.54 4.84 -2.16
N VAL A 51 -9.35 3.82 -1.32
CA VAL A 51 -8.72 2.55 -1.68
C VAL A 51 -9.66 1.40 -1.29
N PRO A 52 -9.79 0.34 -2.10
CA PRO A 52 -10.62 -0.82 -1.76
C PRO A 52 -10.25 -1.41 -0.40
N PHE A 53 -11.25 -1.75 0.42
CA PHE A 53 -11.05 -2.31 1.75
C PHE A 53 -10.11 -3.53 1.77
N SER A 54 -10.18 -4.36 0.73
CA SER A 54 -9.32 -5.54 0.55
C SER A 54 -7.85 -5.23 0.33
N GLU A 55 -7.50 -4.02 -0.11
CA GLU A 55 -6.13 -3.60 -0.40
C GLU A 55 -5.49 -2.79 0.73
N VAL A 56 -6.27 -2.35 1.72
CA VAL A 56 -5.78 -1.43 2.76
C VAL A 56 -4.55 -1.97 3.49
N SER A 57 -4.55 -3.25 3.86
CA SER A 57 -3.39 -3.86 4.54
C SER A 57 -2.13 -3.79 3.67
N HIS A 58 -2.26 -4.11 2.38
CA HIS A 58 -1.16 -4.02 1.44
C HIS A 58 -0.66 -2.57 1.27
N ARG A 59 -1.57 -1.59 1.18
CA ARG A 59 -1.21 -0.17 1.05
C ARG A 59 -0.56 0.40 2.33
N LEU A 60 -0.94 -0.12 3.50
CA LEU A 60 -0.24 0.18 4.75
C LEU A 60 1.18 -0.40 4.75
N ASP A 61 1.35 -1.65 4.32
CA ASP A 61 2.69 -2.26 4.18
C ASP A 61 3.55 -1.47 3.17
N GLN A 62 2.96 -1.00 2.06
CA GLN A 62 3.63 -0.14 1.08
C GLN A 62 4.06 1.19 1.71
N TYR A 63 3.17 1.83 2.47
CA TYR A 63 3.48 3.06 3.18
C TYR A 63 4.67 2.86 4.14
N ASP A 64 4.69 1.77 4.90
CA ASP A 64 5.78 1.46 5.83
C ASP A 64 7.10 1.24 5.09
N LEU A 65 7.08 0.59 3.92
CA LEU A 65 8.27 0.42 3.08
C LEU A 65 8.79 1.75 2.52
N TRP A 66 7.88 2.66 2.13
CA TRP A 66 8.26 4.03 1.75
C TRP A 66 8.94 4.76 2.90
N MET A 67 8.33 4.75 4.09
CA MET A 67 8.89 5.43 5.26
C MET A 67 10.25 4.84 5.68
N LYS A 68 10.39 3.51 5.60
CA LYS A 68 11.63 2.80 5.92
C LYS A 68 12.78 3.14 4.96
N ASN A 69 12.49 3.37 3.68
CA ASN A 69 13.49 3.53 2.62
C ASN A 69 13.62 4.98 2.09
N LEU A 70 13.08 5.96 2.81
CA LEU A 70 13.01 7.36 2.39
C LEU A 70 14.39 8.00 2.12
N ASP A 71 15.43 7.51 2.79
CA ASP A 71 16.80 8.01 2.68
C ASP A 71 17.66 7.25 1.66
N CYS A 72 17.06 6.31 0.92
CA CYS A 72 17.76 5.50 -0.06
C CYS A 72 17.90 6.24 -1.40
N LYS A 73 19.12 6.26 -1.93
CA LYS A 73 19.37 6.63 -3.33
C LYS A 73 19.18 5.39 -4.20
N ILE A 74 18.20 5.43 -5.10
CA ILE A 74 17.84 4.30 -5.94
C ILE A 74 18.26 4.56 -7.38
N ASP A 75 19.11 3.69 -7.90
CA ASP A 75 19.45 3.59 -9.31
C ASP A 75 18.56 2.53 -9.96
N TYR A 76 17.60 2.97 -10.77
CA TYR A 76 16.68 2.09 -11.48
C TYR A 76 17.27 1.62 -12.80
N ARG A 77 17.02 0.35 -13.11
CA ARG A 77 17.29 -0.27 -14.40
C ARG A 77 15.97 -0.46 -15.14
N ALA A 78 15.91 0.10 -16.34
CA ALA A 78 14.74 0.02 -17.20
C ALA A 78 14.68 -1.33 -17.94
N LEU A 79 13.48 -1.89 -17.99
CA LEU A 79 13.11 -3.07 -18.76
C LEU A 79 11.86 -2.71 -19.56
N SER A 80 11.95 -2.73 -20.89
CA SER A 80 10.81 -2.48 -21.76
C SER A 80 10.20 -3.80 -22.22
N THR A 81 8.87 -3.88 -22.19
CA THR A 81 8.11 -5.01 -22.72
C THR A 81 7.69 -4.75 -24.17
N ALA A 82 7.38 -5.81 -24.92
CA ALA A 82 6.89 -5.69 -26.30
C ALA A 82 5.57 -4.90 -26.42
N GLY A 83 4.78 -4.83 -25.33
CA GLY A 83 3.53 -4.08 -25.27
C GLY A 83 3.66 -2.59 -24.93
N GLY A 84 4.89 -2.05 -24.90
CA GLY A 84 5.12 -0.62 -24.61
C GLY A 84 5.12 -0.23 -23.13
N THR A 85 4.91 -1.19 -22.23
CA THR A 85 5.09 -0.98 -20.78
C THR A 85 6.57 -0.94 -20.43
N LYS A 86 6.99 0.07 -19.68
CA LYS A 86 8.34 0.22 -19.12
C LYS A 86 8.31 -0.14 -17.63
N VAL A 87 9.22 -1.01 -17.21
CA VAL A 87 9.39 -1.41 -15.82
C VAL A 87 10.79 -0.98 -15.37
N ASP A 88 10.85 -0.05 -14.45
CA ASP A 88 12.08 0.44 -13.83
C ASP A 88 12.25 -0.25 -12.48
N VAL A 89 13.37 -0.94 -12.25
CA VAL A 89 13.64 -1.68 -10.99
C VAL A 89 14.95 -1.23 -10.36
N GLY A 90 14.92 -0.91 -9.06
CA GLY A 90 16.09 -0.59 -8.26
C GLY A 90 15.99 -1.17 -6.85
N SER A 91 17.05 -1.05 -6.06
CA SER A 91 17.07 -1.58 -4.69
C SER A 91 17.70 -0.59 -3.73
N CYS A 92 17.18 -0.51 -2.50
CA CYS A 92 17.86 0.24 -1.45
C CYS A 92 19.07 -0.55 -0.93
N ALA A 93 20.27 0.05 -1.03
CA ALA A 93 21.51 -0.59 -0.58
C ALA A 93 21.54 -0.91 0.92
N LYS A 94 20.82 -0.14 1.76
CA LYS A 94 20.83 -0.31 3.22
C LYS A 94 19.97 -1.48 3.69
N THR A 95 18.81 -1.66 3.06
CA THR A 95 17.77 -2.61 3.52
C THR A 95 17.66 -3.83 2.62
N GLY A 96 18.12 -3.73 1.37
CA GLY A 96 17.91 -4.73 0.31
C GLY A 96 16.50 -4.72 -0.27
N ASP A 97 15.60 -3.85 0.20
CA ASP A 97 14.23 -3.74 -0.33
C ASP A 97 14.27 -3.25 -1.78
N ILE A 98 13.36 -3.74 -2.60
CA ILE A 98 13.31 -3.47 -4.04
C ILE A 98 12.23 -2.42 -4.31
N ALA A 99 12.56 -1.38 -5.08
CA ALA A 99 11.62 -0.42 -5.60
C ALA A 99 11.36 -0.70 -7.08
N ILE A 100 10.09 -0.70 -7.46
CA ILE A 100 9.64 -0.95 -8.82
C ILE A 100 8.76 0.22 -9.24
N LYS A 101 8.97 0.72 -10.45
CA LYS A 101 8.07 1.64 -11.13
C LYS A 101 7.59 1.01 -12.42
N VAL A 102 6.28 0.95 -12.60
CA VAL A 102 5.67 0.48 -13.85
C VAL A 102 5.04 1.67 -14.54
N SER A 103 5.46 1.93 -15.77
CA SER A 103 4.94 3.00 -16.61
C SER A 103 4.24 2.40 -17.83
N GLY A 104 2.96 2.71 -18.01
CA GLY A 104 2.16 2.26 -19.14
C GLY A 104 2.33 3.15 -20.39
N PRO A 105 1.84 2.70 -21.55
CA PRO A 105 1.91 3.46 -22.80
C PRO A 105 1.10 4.76 -22.78
N ASN A 106 0.13 4.88 -21.87
CA ASN A 106 -0.67 6.08 -21.64
C ASN A 106 0.05 7.16 -20.79
N GLY A 107 1.31 6.91 -20.40
CA GLY A 107 2.11 7.82 -19.58
C GLY A 107 1.78 7.78 -18.08
N LYS A 108 0.83 6.93 -17.64
CA LYS A 108 0.60 6.70 -16.21
C LYS A 108 1.72 5.83 -15.64
N ALA A 109 2.16 6.14 -14.43
CA ALA A 109 3.15 5.35 -13.73
C ALA A 109 2.77 5.14 -12.26
N THR A 110 3.11 3.96 -11.75
CA THR A 110 2.87 3.55 -10.35
C THR A 110 4.14 2.96 -9.78
N TYR A 111 4.44 3.32 -8.53
CA TYR A 111 5.53 2.75 -7.75
C TYR A 111 5.03 1.71 -6.76
N GLU A 112 5.84 0.68 -6.53
CA GLU A 112 5.63 -0.37 -5.55
C GLU A 112 6.98 -0.76 -4.92
N TRP A 113 6.97 -1.03 -3.62
CA TRP A 113 8.10 -1.60 -2.90
C TRP A 113 7.87 -3.06 -2.58
N ILE A 114 8.94 -3.84 -2.67
CA ILE A 114 8.97 -5.23 -2.23
C ILE A 114 10.00 -5.34 -1.12
N ALA A 115 9.52 -5.65 0.07
CA ALA A 115 10.39 -5.96 1.19
C ALA A 115 11.27 -7.17 0.87
N TYR A 116 12.57 -7.07 1.14
CA TYR A 116 13.54 -8.13 0.82
C TYR A 116 13.16 -9.49 1.44
N ASN A 117 12.67 -9.46 2.68
CA ASN A 117 12.21 -10.64 3.42
C ASN A 117 10.99 -11.34 2.79
N ASN A 118 10.25 -10.67 1.89
CA ASN A 118 9.13 -11.28 1.18
C ASN A 118 9.58 -12.05 -0.07
N LEU A 119 10.75 -11.73 -0.63
CA LEU A 119 11.35 -12.47 -1.75
C LEU A 119 11.86 -13.85 -1.32
N GLN A 120 12.25 -13.98 -0.05
CA GLN A 120 12.75 -15.24 0.52
C GLN A 120 11.64 -16.22 0.93
N LYS A 121 10.37 -15.77 0.98
CA LYS A 121 9.25 -16.63 1.38
C LYS A 121 8.76 -17.41 0.14
N PRO A 122 8.57 -18.75 0.24
CA PRO A 122 8.15 -19.56 -0.90
C PRO A 122 6.80 -19.10 -1.44
N THR A 123 6.78 -18.90 -2.77
CA THR A 123 5.76 -18.74 -3.84
C THR A 123 4.28 -18.40 -3.57
N SER A 124 3.76 -18.42 -2.35
CA SER A 124 2.33 -18.16 -2.08
C SER A 124 1.98 -16.67 -1.87
N ARG A 125 2.96 -15.80 -1.56
CA ARG A 125 2.74 -14.33 -1.47
C ARG A 125 3.21 -13.56 -2.70
N THR A 126 4.22 -14.05 -3.41
CA THR A 126 4.76 -13.40 -4.62
C THR A 126 3.80 -13.45 -5.79
N ALA A 127 2.90 -14.45 -5.84
CA ALA A 127 1.83 -14.52 -6.85
C ALA A 127 0.82 -13.36 -6.75
N GLY A 128 0.54 -12.84 -5.54
CA GLY A 128 -0.35 -11.68 -5.36
C GLY A 128 0.28 -10.37 -5.82
N VAL A 129 1.59 -10.19 -5.54
CA VAL A 129 2.34 -8.99 -5.93
C VAL A 129 2.62 -8.98 -7.43
N MET A 130 3.05 -10.10 -8.01
CA MET A 130 3.16 -10.23 -9.47
C MET A 130 1.79 -10.18 -10.15
N GLY A 131 0.75 -10.70 -9.50
CA GLY A 131 -0.64 -10.59 -9.93
C GLY A 131 -1.09 -9.15 -10.10
N LEU A 132 -0.71 -8.22 -9.22
CA LEU A 132 -1.03 -6.79 -9.36
C LEU A 132 -0.33 -6.13 -10.55
N PHE A 133 0.96 -6.43 -10.77
CA PHE A 133 1.68 -5.94 -11.95
C PHE A 133 1.15 -6.53 -13.26
N VAL A 134 0.82 -7.82 -13.24
CA VAL A 134 0.24 -8.55 -14.37
C VAL A 134 -1.18 -8.05 -14.64
N THR A 135 -1.98 -7.74 -13.62
CA THR A 135 -3.35 -7.21 -13.79
C THR A 135 -3.33 -5.77 -14.26
N ALA A 136 -2.40 -4.93 -13.78
CA ALA A 136 -2.22 -3.57 -14.32
C ALA A 136 -1.77 -3.59 -15.79
N ALA A 137 -1.03 -4.62 -16.21
CA ALA A 137 -0.63 -4.82 -17.60
C ALA A 137 -1.71 -5.50 -18.47
N LEU A 138 -2.49 -6.45 -17.92
CA LEU A 138 -3.53 -7.21 -18.63
C LEU A 138 -4.92 -6.55 -18.63
N ALA A 139 -5.26 -5.71 -17.66
CA ALA A 139 -6.56 -5.05 -17.60
C ALA A 139 -6.82 -4.12 -18.81
N GLU A 140 -5.76 -3.71 -19.50
CA GLU A 140 -5.83 -2.94 -20.75
C GLU A 140 -5.90 -3.85 -22.02
N GLN A 141 -5.70 -5.17 -21.89
CA GLN A 141 -5.65 -6.12 -23.01
C GLN A 141 -6.95 -6.92 -23.20
N ALA A 142 -8.10 -6.40 -22.76
CA ALA A 142 -9.38 -7.07 -22.95
C ALA A 142 -9.86 -7.05 -24.43
N ALA A 143 -9.22 -7.85 -25.30
CA ALA A 143 -9.77 -8.51 -26.51
C ALA A 143 -8.69 -9.39 -27.22
N PRO A 144 -9.09 -10.46 -27.95
CA PRO A 144 -9.21 -11.85 -27.52
C PRO A 144 -7.90 -12.69 -27.59
N GLN A 145 -7.96 -13.81 -26.88
CA GLN A 145 -6.98 -14.87 -26.68
C GLN A 145 -6.03 -15.16 -27.87
N SER A 146 -4.73 -15.12 -27.59
CA SER A 146 -3.70 -15.82 -28.37
C SER A 146 -2.88 -16.68 -27.42
N THR A 147 -2.89 -17.98 -27.67
CA THR A 147 -2.13 -19.02 -26.96
C THR A 147 -0.63 -18.74 -27.02
N VAL A 148 0.01 -18.51 -25.87
CA VAL A 148 1.46 -18.29 -25.76
C VAL A 148 2.17 -19.63 -25.55
N SER A 149 3.02 -19.99 -26.51
CA SER A 149 3.99 -21.08 -26.39
C SER A 149 5.25 -20.59 -25.68
N ASN A 150 5.84 -21.46 -24.85
CA ASN A 150 7.08 -21.20 -24.12
C ASN A 150 8.27 -21.19 -25.09
N ALA A 151 8.59 -20.04 -25.67
CA ALA A 151 9.87 -19.82 -26.33
C ALA A 151 10.27 -18.34 -26.29
N ASP A 152 11.39 -18.10 -25.60
CA ASP A 152 12.33 -17.03 -25.91
C ASP A 152 11.85 -15.58 -25.76
N VAL A 153 11.73 -15.10 -24.52
CA VAL A 153 11.75 -13.65 -24.24
C VAL A 153 13.21 -13.24 -23.98
N SER A 154 13.96 -13.03 -25.06
CA SER A 154 15.24 -12.30 -25.00
C SER A 154 14.95 -10.83 -24.67
N GLN A 155 14.78 -10.55 -23.39
CA GLN A 155 14.49 -9.23 -22.83
C GLN A 155 15.69 -8.30 -23.05
N ARG A 156 15.58 -7.39 -24.01
CA ARG A 156 16.61 -6.38 -24.30
C ARG A 156 16.73 -5.41 -23.13
N VAL A 157 17.77 -5.59 -22.32
CA VAL A 157 18.16 -4.65 -21.26
C VAL A 157 19.01 -3.55 -21.90
N ALA A 158 18.39 -2.49 -22.43
CA ALA A 158 19.14 -1.38 -22.98
C ALA A 158 18.45 -0.02 -22.76
N GLN A 159 19.12 0.77 -21.91
CA GLN A 159 19.42 2.20 -22.05
C GLN A 159 18.40 3.22 -21.48
N ALA A 160 18.97 4.12 -20.66
CA ALA A 160 18.35 5.15 -19.81
C ALA A 160 17.63 4.61 -18.55
N GLY A 161 18.42 4.31 -17.52
CA GLY A 161 17.92 4.13 -16.16
C GLY A 161 17.50 5.46 -15.53
N MET A 162 16.61 5.38 -14.54
CA MET A 162 16.16 6.52 -13.73
C MET A 162 16.96 6.53 -12.42
N GLU A 163 17.37 7.69 -11.93
CA GLU A 163 18.09 7.84 -10.66
C GLU A 163 17.30 8.74 -9.71
N VAL A 164 17.17 8.35 -8.44
CA VAL A 164 16.61 9.24 -7.40
C VAL A 164 17.71 10.15 -6.88
N VAL A 165 17.64 11.43 -7.24
CA VAL A 165 18.59 12.46 -6.80
C VAL A 165 18.40 12.77 -5.31
N CYS A 166 17.15 12.93 -4.91
CA CYS A 166 16.76 13.10 -3.52
C CYS A 166 15.30 12.70 -3.31
N GLU A 167 14.95 12.47 -2.05
CA GLU A 167 13.60 12.16 -1.61
C GLU A 167 13.35 12.73 -0.21
N ALA A 168 12.13 13.19 0.05
CA ALA A 168 11.68 13.67 1.35
C ALA A 168 10.17 13.48 1.52
N LYS A 169 9.72 13.27 2.76
CA LYS A 169 8.30 13.29 3.09
C LYS A 169 7.81 14.73 3.21
N VAL A 170 6.71 15.04 2.53
CA VAL A 170 6.04 16.35 2.61
C VAL A 170 4.55 16.10 2.87
N LYS A 171 4.11 16.37 4.10
CA LYS A 171 2.75 16.02 4.58
C LYS A 171 2.47 14.53 4.40
N ASP A 172 1.45 14.18 3.61
CA ASP A 172 1.02 12.80 3.31
C ASP A 172 1.59 12.26 1.99
N GLN A 173 2.52 13.00 1.37
CA GLN A 173 3.14 12.65 0.09
C GLN A 173 4.66 12.51 0.23
N ILE A 174 5.26 11.91 -0.79
CA ILE A 174 6.69 11.86 -1.00
C ILE A 174 7.06 12.80 -2.13
N LEU A 175 7.89 13.79 -1.82
CA LEU A 175 8.56 14.62 -2.81
C LEU A 175 9.86 13.94 -3.20
N ARG A 176 10.03 13.68 -4.50
CA ARG A 176 11.32 13.19 -5.04
C ARG A 176 11.75 13.98 -6.25
N ILE A 177 13.06 14.14 -6.38
CA ILE A 177 13.67 14.60 -7.62
C ILE A 177 14.30 13.37 -8.29
N VAL A 178 13.84 13.05 -9.50
CA VAL A 178 14.36 11.93 -10.28
C VAL A 178 15.03 12.42 -11.54
N LYS A 179 16.18 11.84 -11.89
CA LYS A 179 16.84 12.04 -13.17
C LYS A 179 16.42 10.91 -14.10
N ASP A 180 15.75 11.26 -15.20
CA ASP A 180 15.17 10.31 -16.15
C ASP A 180 15.46 10.82 -17.57
N GLY A 181 16.15 10.01 -18.38
CA GLY A 181 16.49 10.38 -19.75
C GLY A 181 17.33 11.66 -19.89
N GLY A 182 18.14 11.99 -18.89
CA GLY A 182 18.99 13.19 -18.88
C GLY A 182 18.29 14.48 -18.41
N LYS A 183 16.99 14.42 -18.13
CA LYS A 183 16.22 15.51 -17.51
C LYS A 183 15.93 15.20 -16.05
N CYS A 184 15.61 16.21 -15.26
CA CYS A 184 15.18 16.03 -13.88
C CYS A 184 13.72 16.40 -13.70
N PHE A 185 13.02 15.60 -12.90
CA PHE A 185 11.61 15.79 -12.62
C PHE A 185 11.37 15.82 -11.13
N ARG A 186 10.55 16.77 -10.69
CA ARG A 186 9.95 16.75 -9.36
C ARG A 186 8.68 15.91 -9.43
N GLU A 187 8.63 14.84 -8.66
CA GLU A 187 7.44 14.01 -8.50
C GLU A 187 6.87 14.17 -7.09
N LEU A 188 5.55 14.32 -7.01
CA LEU A 188 4.80 14.12 -5.77
C LEU A 188 4.12 12.78 -5.86
N VAL A 189 4.51 11.85 -4.99
CA VAL A 189 4.04 10.47 -4.99
C VAL A 189 3.22 10.22 -3.75
N SER A 190 2.08 9.56 -3.90
CA SER A 190 1.32 9.06 -2.77
C SER A 190 2.00 7.79 -2.24
N PRO A 191 2.60 7.77 -1.04
CA PRO A 191 3.22 6.57 -0.47
C PRO A 191 2.17 5.48 -0.19
N PHE A 192 0.91 5.86 0.01
CA PHE A 192 -0.17 4.91 0.23
C PHE A 192 -0.67 4.30 -1.09
N LYS A 193 -0.81 5.08 -2.17
CA LYS A 193 -1.35 4.59 -3.46
C LYS A 193 -0.29 4.10 -4.44
N GLY A 194 0.96 4.53 -4.27
CA GLY A 194 2.04 4.34 -5.25
C GLY A 194 1.93 5.23 -6.48
N SER A 195 0.83 5.97 -6.66
CA SER A 195 0.59 6.85 -7.81
C SER A 195 1.44 8.11 -7.76
N ILE A 196 1.81 8.61 -8.95
CA ILE A 196 2.40 9.94 -9.11
C ILE A 196 1.26 10.95 -9.24
N ASP A 197 1.09 11.80 -8.24
CA ASP A 197 0.03 12.81 -8.18
C ASP A 197 0.40 14.06 -8.99
N SER A 198 1.69 14.40 -9.08
CA SER A 198 2.21 15.46 -9.95
C SER A 198 3.63 15.15 -10.41
N ARG A 199 3.95 15.54 -11.65
CA ARG A 199 5.30 15.44 -12.24
C ARG A 199 5.59 16.68 -13.08
N GLU A 200 6.65 17.41 -12.73
CA GLU A 200 7.10 18.61 -13.44
C GLU A 200 8.60 18.53 -13.72
N GLU A 201 9.04 19.05 -14.88
CA GLU A 201 10.46 19.15 -15.20
C GLU A 201 11.09 20.28 -14.37
N VAL A 202 12.22 20.02 -13.73
CA VAL A 202 12.94 20.97 -12.87
C VAL A 202 14.44 20.91 -13.13
N PRO A 203 15.23 21.94 -12.75
CA PRO A 203 16.68 21.86 -12.80
C PRO A 203 17.21 20.70 -11.94
N CYS A 204 18.22 19.97 -12.43
CA CYS A 204 18.82 18.86 -11.69
C CYS A 204 19.54 19.26 -10.39
N THR A 205 19.75 20.55 -10.16
CA THR A 205 20.29 21.10 -8.90
C THR A 205 19.21 21.31 -7.84
N THR A 206 17.94 21.06 -8.17
CA THR A 206 16.81 21.18 -7.23
C THR A 206 16.98 20.19 -6.09
N GLN A 207 16.86 20.68 -4.86
CA GLN A 207 16.91 19.85 -3.66
C GLN A 207 15.50 19.52 -3.14
N CYS A 208 15.41 18.40 -2.43
CA CYS A 208 14.22 17.99 -1.72
C CYS A 208 14.23 18.68 -0.37
N THR A 209 13.72 19.91 -0.31
CA THR A 209 13.58 20.60 0.97
C THR A 209 12.37 20.00 1.70
N PRO A 210 12.54 19.41 2.89
CA PRO A 210 11.42 19.11 3.76
C PRO A 210 10.74 20.46 4.08
N ALA A 211 9.42 20.55 3.94
CA ALA A 211 8.72 21.67 4.57
C ALA A 211 8.98 21.56 6.08
N GLY A 212 9.61 22.59 6.65
CA GLY A 212 9.79 22.72 8.10
C GLY A 212 8.46 22.76 8.84
#